data_AF-A0A972Y4C5-F1
#
_entry.id   AF-A0A972Y4C5-F1
#
_cell.length_a   1.000
_cell.length_b   1.000
_cell.length_c   1.000
_cell.angle_alpha   90.00
_cell.angle_beta   90.00
_cell.angle_gamma   90.00
#
_symmetry.space_group_name_H-M   'P 1'
#
loop_
_entity.id
_entity.type
_entity.pdbx_description
1 polymer ?
#
loop_
_entity_poly.entity_id
_entity_poly.type
_entity_poly.pdbx_seq_one_letter_code
_entity_poly.pdbx_strand_id
1 'polypeptide(L)'
;MRYTILFSALALTPAAHAADEKVAWYADPTTATAFAALVVFLFIVGMVGGFKTILSALDNRAEGIQSQIDEARALREEAAKLMAEAKTKAKEADDAAEDIIKRAKADADAMMKQAKADLKAKVARREAQAEARIARAEADAAAEVRRVAADAATNAARTILSGTGEADDLFDKALGEIDKRLN
;
A
#
# COMPACT_ATOMS: atom_id res chain seq x y z
N MET A 1 -41.02 -35.07 61.25
CA MET A 1 -40.46 -36.39 60.88
C MET A 1 -38.94 -36.26 60.92
N ARG A 2 -38.29 -36.68 62.01
CA ARG A 2 -37.69 -38.03 62.20
C ARG A 2 -36.39 -38.16 61.37
N TYR A 3 -35.17 -38.34 61.88
CA TYR A 3 -34.62 -38.38 63.25
C TYR A 3 -33.13 -37.99 63.18
N THR A 4 -32.69 -37.26 64.21
CA THR A 4 -31.38 -37.30 64.89
C THR A 4 -30.50 -38.53 64.59
N ILE A 5 -29.17 -38.44 64.53
CA ILE A 5 -28.24 -38.58 65.67
C ILE A 5 -26.84 -38.18 65.14
N LEU A 6 -26.23 -37.09 65.64
CA LEU A 6 -25.37 -37.01 66.82
C LEU A 6 -24.06 -37.80 66.70
N PHE A 7 -23.05 -37.07 66.23
CA PHE A 7 -21.69 -37.01 66.75
C PHE A 7 -21.55 -37.66 68.15
N SER A 8 -20.94 -38.84 68.24
CA SER A 8 -20.65 -39.52 69.51
C SER A 8 -19.47 -40.47 69.35
N ALA A 9 -18.53 -40.33 70.28
CA ALA A 9 -17.47 -41.27 70.65
C ALA A 9 -16.30 -41.45 69.68
N LEU A 10 -15.46 -40.41 69.67
CA LEU A 10 -14.01 -40.52 69.52
C LEU A 10 -13.44 -41.59 70.46
N ALA A 11 -12.84 -42.61 69.84
CA ALA A 11 -11.68 -43.38 70.26
C ALA A 11 -11.45 -43.63 71.77
N LEU A 12 -11.82 -44.82 72.23
CA LEU A 12 -10.90 -45.63 73.05
C LEU A 12 -11.20 -47.11 72.81
N THR A 13 -10.49 -47.72 71.85
CA THR A 13 -10.32 -49.16 71.78
C THR A 13 -8.82 -49.42 71.82
N PRO A 14 -8.27 -49.93 72.93
CA PRO A 14 -6.91 -50.43 72.92
C PRO A 14 -6.87 -51.66 72.01
N ALA A 15 -5.77 -51.76 71.29
CA ALA A 15 -5.32 -52.93 70.57
C ALA A 15 -5.73 -54.24 71.27
N ALA A 16 -6.62 -55.00 70.64
CA ALA A 16 -6.84 -56.40 70.97
C ALA A 16 -7.37 -57.09 69.71
N HIS A 17 -6.46 -57.53 68.85
CA HIS A 17 -6.41 -58.89 68.31
C HIS A 17 -5.16 -59.00 67.43
N ALA A 18 -4.02 -59.10 68.10
CA ALA A 18 -2.89 -59.85 67.60
C ALA A 18 -2.73 -61.03 68.56
N ALA A 19 -3.15 -62.21 68.14
CA ALA A 19 -2.67 -63.47 68.68
C ALA A 19 -2.84 -64.55 67.62
N ASP A 20 -1.72 -65.14 67.29
CA ASP A 20 -1.48 -66.20 66.31
C ASP A 20 -2.26 -67.47 66.66
N GLU A 21 -3.26 -67.80 65.86
CA GLU A 21 -3.57 -69.17 65.52
C GLU A 21 -3.81 -69.19 64.00
N LYS A 22 -3.11 -70.04 63.25
CA LYS A 22 -3.36 -70.23 61.82
C LYS A 22 -4.66 -71.01 61.61
N VAL A 23 -5.76 -70.47 62.10
CA VAL A 23 -7.09 -70.85 61.68
C VAL A 23 -7.30 -70.28 60.29
N ALA A 24 -7.66 -71.17 59.35
CA ALA A 24 -7.90 -70.77 57.98
C ALA A 24 -8.94 -69.65 57.96
N TRP A 25 -8.74 -68.64 57.11
CA TRP A 25 -9.51 -67.39 57.04
C TRP A 25 -11.05 -67.55 56.96
N TYR A 26 -11.56 -68.76 56.72
CA TYR A 26 -12.97 -69.11 56.68
C TYR A 26 -13.54 -69.61 58.02
N ALA A 27 -12.70 -69.89 59.01
CA ALA A 27 -13.10 -70.46 60.30
C ALA A 27 -13.51 -69.40 61.33
N ASP A 28 -13.05 -68.15 61.18
CA ASP A 28 -13.45 -67.03 62.03
C ASP A 28 -14.74 -66.37 61.48
N PRO A 29 -15.87 -66.40 62.20
CA PRO A 29 -17.15 -65.93 61.66
C PRO A 29 -17.17 -64.43 61.32
N THR A 30 -16.31 -63.62 61.94
CA THR A 30 -16.16 -62.17 61.66
C THR A 30 -15.37 -61.91 60.38
N THR A 31 -14.33 -62.69 60.11
CA THR A 31 -13.50 -62.54 58.88
C THR A 31 -14.22 -63.13 57.67
N ALA A 32 -14.93 -64.25 57.82
CA ALA A 32 -15.75 -64.84 56.78
C ALA A 32 -16.93 -63.93 56.38
N THR A 33 -17.61 -63.31 57.35
CA THR A 33 -18.70 -62.35 57.06
C THR A 33 -18.18 -61.03 56.47
N ALA A 34 -17.02 -60.53 56.90
CA ALA A 34 -16.37 -59.38 56.27
C ALA A 34 -15.94 -59.67 54.82
N PHE A 35 -15.41 -60.86 54.55
CA PHE A 35 -15.06 -61.30 53.20
C PHE A 35 -16.30 -61.48 52.31
N ALA A 36 -17.36 -62.11 52.82
CA ALA A 36 -18.63 -62.22 52.11
C ALA A 36 -19.24 -60.84 51.81
N ALA A 37 -19.19 -59.89 52.76
CA ALA A 37 -19.64 -58.53 52.56
C ALA A 37 -18.81 -57.79 51.49
N LEU A 38 -17.48 -57.98 51.45
CA LEU A 38 -16.60 -57.45 50.40
C LEU A 38 -16.97 -58.03 49.02
N VAL A 39 -17.23 -59.34 48.92
CA VAL A 39 -17.60 -60.01 47.68
C VAL A 39 -18.97 -59.51 47.19
N VAL A 40 -19.97 -59.39 48.07
CA VAL A 40 -21.28 -58.83 47.73
C VAL A 40 -21.16 -57.36 47.33
N PHE A 41 -20.32 -56.57 48.00
CA PHE A 41 -20.04 -55.18 47.62
C PHE A 41 -19.41 -55.08 46.23
N LEU A 42 -18.39 -55.88 45.92
CA LEU A 42 -17.77 -55.92 44.59
C LEU A 42 -18.75 -56.42 43.52
N PHE A 43 -19.62 -57.37 43.86
CA PHE A 43 -20.67 -57.86 42.96
C PHE A 43 -21.70 -56.75 42.65
N ILE A 44 -22.14 -56.00 43.66
CA ILE A 44 -23.04 -54.84 43.48
C ILE A 44 -22.34 -53.76 42.65
N VAL A 45 -21.08 -53.43 42.93
CA VAL A 45 -20.30 -52.44 42.15
C VAL A 45 -20.11 -52.91 40.71
N GLY A 46 -19.88 -54.20 40.49
CA GLY A 46 -19.81 -54.82 39.17
C GLY A 46 -21.15 -54.74 38.42
N MET A 47 -22.26 -55.06 39.09
CA MET A 47 -23.62 -55.05 38.51
C MET A 47 -24.13 -53.63 38.21
N VAL A 48 -23.82 -52.66 39.08
CA VAL A 48 -24.14 -51.23 38.88
C VAL A 48 -23.21 -50.59 37.84
N GLY A 49 -22.16 -51.30 37.41
CA GLY A 49 -21.27 -50.86 36.33
C GLY A 49 -20.24 -49.82 36.76
N GLY A 50 -19.86 -49.78 38.04
CA GLY A 50 -18.85 -48.83 38.55
C GLY A 50 -17.48 -48.94 37.85
N PHE A 51 -17.10 -50.14 37.40
CA PHE A 51 -15.90 -50.31 36.58
C PHE A 51 -16.06 -49.72 35.17
N LYS A 52 -17.26 -49.81 34.58
CA LYS A 52 -17.56 -49.25 33.26
C LYS A 52 -17.54 -47.73 33.28
N THR A 53 -18.03 -47.09 34.35
CA THR A 53 -18.02 -45.62 34.47
C THR A 53 -16.61 -45.07 34.64
N ILE A 54 -15.75 -45.74 35.41
CA ILE A 54 -14.33 -45.35 35.56
C ILE A 54 -13.60 -45.49 34.22
N LEU A 55 -13.74 -46.62 33.52
CA LEU A 55 -13.14 -46.83 32.20
C LEU A 55 -13.64 -45.80 31.18
N SER A 56 -14.95 -45.56 31.12
CA SER A 56 -15.52 -44.55 30.23
C SER A 56 -15.04 -43.13 30.55
N ALA A 57 -14.81 -42.78 31.82
CA ALA A 57 -14.26 -41.47 32.19
C ALA A 57 -12.79 -41.31 31.74
N LEU A 58 -12.00 -42.40 31.76
CA LEU A 58 -10.65 -42.43 31.22
C LEU A 58 -10.66 -42.32 29.69
N ASP A 59 -11.55 -43.06 29.02
CA ASP A 59 -11.72 -43.00 27.56
C ASP A 59 -12.13 -41.60 27.11
N ASN A 60 -13.13 -40.99 27.75
CA ASN A 60 -13.55 -39.61 27.47
C ASN A 60 -12.41 -38.60 27.65
N ARG A 61 -11.53 -38.80 28.65
CA ARG A 61 -10.34 -37.97 28.83
C ARG A 61 -9.32 -38.20 27.72
N ALA A 62 -9.09 -39.45 27.31
CA ALA A 62 -8.18 -39.78 26.23
C ALA A 62 -8.66 -39.16 24.91
N GLU A 63 -9.95 -39.30 24.59
CA GLU A 63 -10.58 -38.68 23.42
C GLU A 63 -10.49 -37.14 23.47
N GLY A 64 -10.76 -36.53 24.62
CA GLY A 64 -10.65 -35.09 24.79
C GLY A 64 -9.21 -34.56 24.62
N ILE A 65 -8.21 -35.31 25.09
CA ILE A 65 -6.79 -34.97 24.87
C ILE A 65 -6.43 -35.14 23.40
N GLN A 66 -6.89 -36.22 22.76
CA GLN A 66 -6.64 -36.47 21.34
C GLN A 66 -7.24 -35.36 20.47
N SER A 67 -8.49 -34.95 20.72
CA SER A 67 -9.14 -33.82 20.03
C SER A 67 -8.33 -32.53 20.16
N GLN A 68 -7.89 -32.19 21.38
CA GLN A 68 -7.07 -30.99 21.60
C GLN A 68 -5.73 -31.04 20.87
N ILE A 69 -5.09 -32.22 20.80
CA ILE A 69 -3.85 -32.40 20.05
C ILE A 69 -4.09 -32.23 18.56
N ASP A 70 -5.19 -32.78 18.04
CA ASP A 70 -5.53 -32.70 16.62
C ASP A 70 -5.92 -31.26 16.22
N GLU A 71 -6.67 -30.55 17.05
CA GLU A 71 -6.95 -29.12 16.88
C GLU A 71 -5.67 -28.28 16.92
N ALA A 72 -4.76 -28.55 17.87
CA ALA A 72 -3.48 -27.84 17.95
C ALA A 72 -2.59 -28.11 16.72
N ARG A 73 -2.63 -29.33 16.18
CA ARG A 73 -1.93 -29.68 14.93
C ARG A 73 -2.54 -28.95 13.74
N ALA A 74 -3.86 -28.95 13.61
CA ALA A 74 -4.57 -28.23 12.55
C ALA A 74 -4.25 -26.73 12.61
N LEU A 75 -4.31 -26.11 13.79
CA LEU A 75 -3.98 -24.70 13.97
C LEU A 75 -2.52 -24.39 13.61
N ARG A 76 -1.59 -25.30 13.94
CA ARG A 76 -0.18 -25.16 13.55
C ARG A 76 -0.01 -25.24 12.03
N GLU A 77 -0.72 -26.14 11.37
CA GLU A 77 -0.69 -26.28 9.91
C GLU A 77 -1.26 -25.03 9.23
N GLU A 78 -2.39 -24.52 9.70
CA GLU A 78 -2.98 -23.27 9.22
C GLU A 78 -2.05 -22.07 9.43
N ALA A 79 -1.42 -21.96 10.61
CA ALA A 79 -0.45 -20.90 10.88
C ALA A 79 0.78 -21.00 9.96
N ALA A 80 1.27 -22.22 9.71
CA ALA A 80 2.38 -22.45 8.79
C ALA A 80 2.02 -22.08 7.35
N LYS A 81 0.80 -22.43 6.91
CA LYS A 81 0.27 -22.05 5.60
C LYS A 81 0.14 -20.54 5.48
N LEU A 82 -0.45 -19.87 6.48
CA LEU A 82 -0.60 -18.42 6.50
C LEU A 82 0.76 -17.71 6.47
N MET A 83 1.75 -18.22 7.19
CA MET A 83 3.11 -17.67 7.19
C MET A 83 3.79 -17.83 5.82
N ALA A 84 3.61 -18.97 5.16
CA ALA A 84 4.11 -19.18 3.80
C ALA A 84 3.42 -18.26 2.77
N GLU A 85 2.10 -18.10 2.86
CA GLU A 85 1.34 -17.18 2.02
C GLU A 85 1.76 -15.72 2.26
N ALA A 86 1.91 -15.30 3.52
CA ALA A 86 2.34 -13.95 3.86
C ALA A 86 3.76 -13.65 3.34
N LYS A 87 4.68 -14.61 3.45
CA LYS A 87 6.04 -14.48 2.90
C LYS A 87 6.03 -14.36 1.37
N THR A 88 5.18 -15.13 0.71
CA THR A 88 5.02 -15.07 -0.76
C THR A 88 4.45 -13.71 -1.17
N LYS A 89 3.36 -13.27 -0.52
CA LYS A 89 2.76 -11.95 -0.76
C LYS A 89 3.72 -10.80 -0.49
N ALA A 90 4.56 -10.88 0.54
CA ALA A 90 5.57 -9.87 0.82
C ALA A 90 6.59 -9.78 -0.32
N LYS A 91 7.08 -10.93 -0.82
CA LYS A 91 7.99 -10.96 -1.96
C LYS A 91 7.34 -10.42 -3.25
N GLU A 92 6.10 -10.81 -3.53
CA GLU A 92 5.34 -10.28 -4.67
C GLU A 92 5.13 -8.76 -4.57
N ALA A 93 4.90 -8.24 -3.37
CA ALA A 93 4.77 -6.80 -3.13
C ALA A 93 6.10 -6.07 -3.35
N ASP A 94 7.23 -6.64 -2.91
CA ASP A 94 8.56 -6.09 -3.16
C ASP A 94 8.88 -6.07 -4.65
N ASP A 95 8.63 -7.18 -5.37
CA ASP A 95 8.82 -7.29 -6.82
C ASP A 95 7.92 -6.27 -7.57
N ALA A 96 6.66 -6.14 -7.16
CA ALA A 96 5.74 -5.15 -7.74
C ALA A 96 6.18 -3.71 -7.47
N ALA A 97 6.70 -3.41 -6.28
CA ALA A 97 7.22 -2.09 -5.93
C ALA A 97 8.45 -1.74 -6.78
N GLU A 98 9.38 -2.69 -6.98
CA GLU A 98 10.50 -2.51 -7.88
C GLU A 98 10.05 -2.22 -9.31
N ASP A 99 9.06 -2.95 -9.81
CA ASP A 99 8.52 -2.76 -11.15
C ASP A 99 7.83 -1.40 -11.31
N ILE A 100 7.09 -0.94 -10.29
CA ILE A 100 6.53 0.41 -10.26
C ILE A 100 7.65 1.45 -10.36
N ILE A 101 8.73 1.30 -9.59
CA ILE A 101 9.86 2.24 -9.64
C ILE A 101 10.56 2.21 -11.00
N LYS A 102 10.77 1.03 -11.58
CA LYS A 102 11.38 0.87 -12.92
C LYS A 102 10.52 1.56 -13.98
N ARG A 103 9.20 1.33 -13.98
CA ARG A 103 8.27 1.98 -14.91
C ARG A 103 8.24 3.49 -14.71
N ALA A 104 8.13 3.97 -13.47
CA ALA A 104 8.13 5.40 -13.17
C ALA A 104 9.40 6.10 -13.67
N LYS A 105 10.57 5.45 -13.54
CA LYS A 105 11.84 5.98 -14.10
C LYS A 105 11.83 6.02 -15.62
N ALA A 106 11.39 4.94 -16.27
CA ALA A 106 11.29 4.87 -17.72
C ALA A 106 10.32 5.94 -18.29
N ASP A 107 9.17 6.12 -17.63
CA ASP A 107 8.19 7.13 -17.98
C ASP A 107 8.73 8.54 -17.75
N ALA A 108 9.42 8.79 -16.63
CA ALA A 108 10.07 10.07 -16.36
C ALA A 108 11.12 10.39 -17.43
N ASP A 109 11.95 9.43 -17.84
CA ASP A 109 12.95 9.61 -18.90
C ASP A 109 12.29 9.91 -20.26
N ALA A 110 11.20 9.23 -20.59
CA ALA A 110 10.43 9.48 -21.79
C ALA A 110 9.80 10.90 -21.78
N MET A 111 9.17 11.28 -20.67
CA MET A 111 8.60 12.61 -20.46
C MET A 111 9.69 13.69 -20.56
N MET A 112 10.87 13.46 -19.98
CA MET A 112 11.99 14.40 -20.04
C MET A 112 12.51 14.57 -21.47
N LYS A 113 12.60 13.48 -22.25
CA LYS A 113 12.98 13.55 -23.67
C LYS A 113 11.95 14.35 -24.48
N GLN A 114 10.67 14.09 -24.27
CA GLN A 114 9.60 14.81 -24.95
C GLN A 114 9.57 16.29 -24.56
N ALA A 115 9.67 16.60 -23.27
CA ALA A 115 9.71 17.97 -22.77
C ALA A 115 10.92 18.75 -23.32
N LYS A 116 12.09 18.11 -23.44
CA LYS A 116 13.27 18.71 -24.09
C LYS A 116 13.03 18.99 -25.57
N ALA A 117 12.41 18.06 -26.29
CA ALA A 117 12.07 18.26 -27.71
C ALA A 117 11.08 19.42 -27.89
N ASP A 118 10.03 19.46 -27.07
CA ASP A 118 9.03 20.53 -27.09
C ASP A 118 9.62 21.89 -26.72
N LEU A 119 10.50 21.93 -25.71
CA LEU A 119 11.22 23.16 -25.35
C LEU A 119 12.10 23.65 -26.49
N LYS A 120 12.86 22.75 -27.14
CA LYS A 120 13.70 23.12 -28.30
C LYS A 120 12.85 23.67 -29.44
N ALA A 121 11.71 23.06 -29.73
CA ALA A 121 10.77 23.56 -30.73
C ALA A 121 10.17 24.92 -30.35
N LYS A 122 9.83 25.13 -29.07
CA LYS A 122 9.35 26.42 -28.58
C LYS A 122 10.40 27.51 -28.69
N VAL A 123 11.65 27.23 -28.32
CA VAL A 123 12.78 28.17 -28.43
C VAL A 123 13.01 28.54 -29.89
N ALA A 124 13.14 27.56 -30.78
CA ALA A 124 13.34 27.82 -32.22
C ALA A 124 12.20 28.67 -32.82
N ARG A 125 10.95 28.44 -32.42
CA ARG A 125 9.81 29.29 -32.84
C ARG A 125 9.92 30.70 -32.29
N ARG A 126 10.41 30.89 -31.06
CA ARG A 126 10.60 32.22 -30.46
C ARG A 126 11.74 32.97 -31.14
N GLU A 127 12.83 32.29 -31.46
CA GLU A 127 13.95 32.84 -32.22
C GLU A 127 13.49 33.32 -33.59
N ALA A 128 12.81 32.46 -34.36
CA ALA A 128 12.27 32.85 -35.66
C ALA A 128 11.28 34.03 -35.59
N GLN A 129 10.47 34.11 -34.52
CA GLN A 129 9.59 35.25 -34.28
C GLN A 129 10.37 36.53 -33.96
N ALA A 130 11.46 36.44 -33.20
CA ALA A 130 12.31 37.57 -32.87
C ALA A 130 13.06 38.06 -34.11
N GLU A 131 13.66 37.16 -34.88
CA GLU A 131 14.31 37.46 -36.16
C GLU A 131 13.34 38.15 -37.14
N ALA A 132 12.12 37.63 -37.28
CA ALA A 132 11.10 38.25 -38.14
C ALA A 132 10.70 39.65 -37.64
N ARG A 133 10.70 39.90 -36.32
CA ARG A 133 10.44 41.23 -35.75
C ARG A 133 11.59 42.19 -36.00
N ILE A 134 12.84 41.72 -35.85
CA ILE A 134 14.04 42.50 -36.13
C ILE A 134 14.06 42.89 -37.62
N ALA A 135 13.86 41.95 -38.53
CA ALA A 135 13.85 42.23 -39.97
C ALA A 135 12.76 43.23 -40.37
N ARG A 136 11.57 43.16 -39.75
CA ARG A 136 10.53 44.18 -39.95
C ARG A 136 10.93 45.54 -39.41
N ALA A 137 11.47 45.59 -38.18
CA ALA A 137 11.92 46.83 -37.58
C ALA A 137 13.06 47.49 -38.38
N GLU A 138 13.98 46.69 -38.94
CA GLU A 138 15.04 47.16 -39.84
C GLU A 138 14.48 47.75 -41.13
N ALA A 139 13.50 47.09 -41.75
CA ALA A 139 12.83 47.60 -42.95
C ALA A 139 12.09 48.91 -42.67
N ASP A 140 11.36 48.98 -41.55
CA ASP A 140 10.63 50.18 -41.12
C ASP A 140 11.59 51.34 -40.80
N ALA A 141 12.70 51.07 -40.09
CA ALA A 141 13.73 52.06 -39.79
C ALA A 141 14.43 52.57 -41.07
N ALA A 142 14.73 51.68 -42.01
CA ALA A 142 15.31 52.08 -43.29
C ALA A 142 14.35 52.93 -44.13
N ALA A 143 13.06 52.61 -44.12
CA ALA A 143 12.02 53.41 -44.77
C ALA A 143 11.90 54.80 -44.13
N GLU A 144 11.95 54.88 -42.79
CA GLU A 144 11.87 56.13 -42.05
C GLU A 144 13.08 57.04 -42.32
N VAL A 145 14.30 56.49 -42.33
CA VAL A 145 15.52 57.26 -42.68
C VAL A 145 15.42 57.81 -44.10
N ARG A 146 14.93 57.01 -45.07
CA ARG A 146 14.72 57.48 -46.44
C ARG A 146 13.69 58.61 -46.50
N ARG A 147 12.60 58.52 -45.74
CA ARG A 147 11.58 59.56 -45.65
C ARG A 147 12.14 60.87 -45.08
N VAL A 148 12.86 60.79 -43.96
CA VAL A 148 13.52 61.96 -43.35
C VAL A 148 14.54 62.59 -44.30
N ALA A 149 15.33 61.78 -45.01
CA ALA A 149 16.28 62.28 -46.01
C ALA A 149 15.58 62.98 -47.19
N ALA A 150 14.47 62.42 -47.69
CA ALA A 150 13.66 63.03 -48.75
C ALA A 150 13.02 64.35 -48.29
N ASP A 151 12.49 64.40 -47.07
CA ASP A 151 11.92 65.61 -46.47
C ASP A 151 13.01 66.69 -46.29
N ALA A 152 14.20 66.32 -45.82
CA ALA A 152 15.33 67.23 -45.67
C ALA A 152 15.83 67.76 -47.03
N ALA A 153 15.94 66.90 -48.04
CA ALA A 153 16.31 67.31 -49.40
C ALA A 153 15.27 68.26 -50.02
N THR A 154 13.99 67.98 -49.84
CA THR A 154 12.89 68.84 -50.32
C THR A 154 12.90 70.19 -49.63
N ASN A 155 13.13 70.22 -48.32
CA ASN A 155 13.26 71.47 -47.57
C ASN A 155 14.48 72.28 -48.01
N ALA A 156 15.64 71.64 -48.20
CA ALA A 156 16.83 72.31 -48.70
C ALA A 156 16.63 72.88 -50.12
N ALA A 157 16.01 72.11 -51.02
CA ALA A 157 15.65 72.56 -52.36
C ALA A 157 14.70 73.78 -52.32
N ARG A 158 13.68 73.74 -51.44
CA ARG A 158 12.79 74.89 -51.22
C ARG A 158 13.56 76.13 -50.75
N THR A 159 14.47 75.98 -49.80
CA THR A 159 15.30 77.11 -49.31
C THR A 159 16.17 77.71 -50.42
N ILE A 160 16.86 76.88 -51.21
CA ILE A 160 17.69 77.33 -52.33
C ILE A 160 16.84 78.06 -53.38
N LEU A 161 15.69 77.49 -53.77
CA LEU A 161 14.79 78.08 -54.75
C LEU A 161 14.22 79.42 -54.29
N SER A 162 13.90 79.56 -52.99
CA SER A 162 13.42 80.82 -52.42
C SER A 162 14.51 81.90 -52.29
N GLY A 163 15.79 81.52 -52.22
CA GLY A 163 16.91 82.44 -52.03
C GLY A 163 17.56 82.94 -53.32
N THR A 164 17.32 82.29 -54.46
CA THR A 164 18.05 82.55 -55.71
C THR A 164 17.34 83.46 -56.71
N GLY A 165 16.05 83.78 -56.55
CA GLY A 165 15.32 84.63 -57.51
C GLY A 165 15.13 84.00 -58.91
N GLU A 166 15.73 82.84 -59.19
CA GLU A 166 15.61 82.04 -60.41
C GLU A 166 14.33 81.17 -60.45
N ALA A 167 13.46 81.28 -59.44
CA ALA A 167 12.24 80.50 -59.35
C ALA A 167 11.33 80.73 -60.57
N ASP A 168 11.12 81.98 -60.98
CA ASP A 168 10.26 82.33 -62.13
C ASP A 168 10.85 81.82 -63.46
N ASP A 169 12.15 81.93 -63.67
CA ASP A 169 12.81 81.47 -64.92
C ASP A 169 12.79 79.93 -65.07
N LEU A 170 12.82 79.21 -63.95
CA LEU A 170 12.64 77.75 -63.94
C LEU A 170 11.18 77.34 -64.17
N PHE A 171 10.21 78.11 -63.67
CA PHE A 171 8.78 77.88 -63.95
C PHE A 171 8.44 78.08 -65.43
N ASP A 172 8.96 79.14 -66.06
CA ASP A 172 8.76 79.40 -67.48
C ASP A 172 9.39 78.31 -68.37
N LYS A 173 10.57 77.81 -68.01
CA LYS A 173 11.19 76.65 -68.69
C LYS A 173 10.36 75.37 -68.53
N ALA A 174 9.81 75.10 -67.35
CA ALA A 174 8.96 73.93 -67.12
C ALA A 174 7.64 74.00 -67.90
N LEU A 175 7.04 75.20 -67.99
CA LEU A 175 5.84 75.43 -68.82
C LEU A 175 6.13 75.19 -70.30
N GLY A 176 7.27 75.67 -70.81
CA GLY A 176 7.71 75.41 -72.19
C GLY A 176 7.99 73.94 -72.49
N GLU A 177 8.43 73.16 -71.50
CA GLU A 177 8.70 71.73 -71.66
C GLU A 177 7.40 70.89 -71.67
N ILE A 178 6.38 71.30 -70.91
CA ILE A 178 5.04 70.70 -70.92
C ILE A 178 4.33 71.00 -72.26
N ASP A 179 4.41 72.23 -72.76
CA ASP A 179 3.85 72.62 -74.05
C ASP A 179 4.48 71.85 -75.22
N LYS A 180 5.79 71.54 -75.13
CA LYS A 180 6.51 70.68 -76.08
C LYS A 180 6.14 69.20 -76.03
N ARG A 181 5.57 68.71 -74.93
CA ARG A 181 5.11 67.31 -74.78
C ARG A 181 3.61 67.15 -75.08
N LEU A 182 2.88 68.25 -75.16
CA LEU A 182 1.44 68.31 -75.47
C LEU A 182 1.14 68.63 -76.94
N ASN A 183 2.08 69.24 -77.67
CA ASN A 183 2.10 69.28 -79.14
C ASN A 183 2.84 68.07 -79.72
#